data_AF-A0A7Y5TI87-F1
#
_entry.id   AF-A0A7Y5TI87-F1
#
_cell.length_a   1.000
_cell.length_b   1.000
_cell.length_c   1.000
_cell.angle_alpha   90.00
_cell.angle_beta   90.00
_cell.angle_gamma   90.00
#
_symmetry.space_group_name_H-M   'P 1'
#
loop_
_entity.id
_entity.type
_entity.pdbx_description
1 polymer ?
#
loop_
_entity_poly.entity_id
_entity_poly.type
_entity_poly.pdbx_seq_one_letter_code
_entity_poly.pdbx_strand_id
1 'polypeptide(L)'
;MTETVAPLDWVTRLADEVIAEAQERNPGEPIVCASGISPSGPIHLGNFRELITPHLVADEIKRRGIACEHILSWDDFDRFRRVPKNLAGVDDSWEQYIGMPLTAVPAPAGSPHASWADHFKAPLLEAMAATGIEVRQISQTEQYRAGVYRDQVLLAMRERL
;
A
#
# COMPACT_ATOMS: atom_id res chain seq x y z
N MET A 1 19.27 -32.24 0.32
CA MET A 1 20.25 -31.16 0.10
C MET A 1 19.79 -30.39 -1.11
N THR A 2 19.09 -29.27 -0.91
CA THR A 2 18.77 -28.32 -1.97
C THR A 2 20.05 -27.56 -2.28
N GLU A 3 20.54 -27.69 -3.51
CA GLU A 3 21.67 -26.93 -4.03
C GLU A 3 21.31 -25.44 -3.98
N THR A 4 22.03 -24.65 -3.19
CA THR A 4 21.87 -23.20 -3.16
C THR A 4 22.51 -22.64 -4.44
N VAL A 5 21.70 -22.45 -5.47
CA VAL A 5 22.13 -21.78 -6.71
C VAL A 5 22.40 -20.31 -6.38
N ALA A 6 23.52 -19.76 -6.85
CA ALA A 6 23.84 -18.35 -6.66
C ALA A 6 22.72 -17.46 -7.26
N PRO A 7 22.33 -16.36 -6.58
CA PRO A 7 21.24 -15.52 -7.06
C PRO A 7 21.58 -14.90 -8.42
N LEU A 8 20.64 -15.04 -9.36
CA LEU A 8 20.79 -14.65 -10.76
C LEU A 8 20.59 -13.13 -10.95
N ASP A 9 19.83 -12.50 -10.05
CA ASP A 9 19.46 -11.09 -10.11
C ASP A 9 19.14 -10.52 -8.71
N TRP A 10 18.68 -9.27 -8.67
CA TRP A 10 18.34 -8.60 -7.41
C TRP A 10 17.09 -9.19 -6.73
N VAL A 11 16.15 -9.76 -7.49
CA VAL A 11 14.89 -10.31 -6.95
C VAL A 11 15.20 -11.61 -6.21
N THR A 12 15.91 -12.53 -6.87
CA THR A 12 16.33 -13.81 -6.32
C THR A 12 17.21 -13.64 -5.09
N ARG A 13 18.15 -12.68 -5.11
CA ARG A 13 18.98 -12.35 -3.95
C ARG A 13 18.15 -11.81 -2.77
N LEU A 14 17.23 -10.88 -3.01
CA LEU A 14 16.39 -10.35 -1.94
C LEU A 14 15.43 -11.42 -1.39
N ALA A 15 14.94 -12.33 -2.23
CA ALA A 15 14.14 -13.46 -1.77
C ALA A 15 14.95 -14.36 -0.83
N ASP A 16 16.21 -14.68 -1.15
CA ASP A 16 17.10 -15.44 -0.26
C ASP A 16 17.28 -14.74 1.09
N GLU A 17 17.58 -13.44 1.06
CA GLU A 17 17.76 -12.63 2.27
C GLU A 17 16.49 -12.59 3.14
N VAL A 18 15.32 -12.36 2.53
CA VAL A 18 14.04 -12.33 3.24
C VAL A 18 13.67 -13.69 3.82
N ILE A 19 13.90 -14.78 3.09
CA ILE A 19 13.63 -16.14 3.58
C ILE A 19 14.53 -16.47 4.77
N ALA A 20 15.82 -16.17 4.67
CA ALA A 20 16.78 -16.41 5.75
C ALA A 20 16.40 -15.62 7.02
N GLU A 21 16.10 -14.33 6.87
CA GLU A 21 15.68 -13.46 7.96
C GLU A 21 14.38 -13.95 8.62
N ALA A 22 13.40 -14.38 7.82
CA ALA A 22 12.12 -14.90 8.31
C ALA A 22 12.30 -16.19 9.11
N GLN A 23 13.17 -17.09 8.66
CA GLN A 23 13.51 -18.33 9.37
C GLN A 23 14.20 -18.07 10.70
N GLU A 24 15.02 -17.02 10.80
CA GLU A 24 15.71 -16.65 12.03
C GLU A 24 14.77 -15.98 13.04
N ARG A 25 13.95 -15.02 12.58
CA ARG A 25 13.12 -14.21 13.48
C ARG A 25 11.78 -14.83 13.85
N ASN A 26 11.07 -15.37 12.86
CA ASN A 26 9.69 -15.84 13.01
C ASN A 26 9.50 -17.22 12.32
N PRO A 27 10.22 -18.26 12.76
CA PRO A 27 10.18 -19.57 12.11
C PRO A 27 8.76 -20.15 12.10
N GLY A 28 8.28 -20.52 10.91
CA GLY A 28 6.97 -21.12 10.71
C GLY A 28 5.83 -20.12 10.49
N GLU A 29 6.07 -18.82 10.61
CA GLU A 29 5.11 -17.79 10.23
C GLU A 29 5.15 -17.49 8.72
N PRO A 30 4.02 -17.16 8.08
CA PRO A 30 4.01 -16.70 6.70
C PRO A 30 4.85 -15.44 6.52
N ILE A 31 5.61 -15.37 5.42
CA ILE A 31 6.38 -14.17 5.08
C ILE A 31 5.42 -13.08 4.58
N VAL A 32 5.53 -11.88 5.13
CA VAL A 32 4.71 -10.73 4.69
C VAL A 32 5.60 -9.67 4.06
N CYS A 33 5.44 -9.48 2.76
CA CYS A 33 5.95 -8.30 2.05
C CYS A 33 4.89 -7.19 2.13
N ALA A 34 5.32 -5.94 2.22
CA ALA A 34 4.41 -4.80 2.36
C ALA A 34 4.81 -3.65 1.44
N SER A 35 3.79 -2.98 0.91
CA SER A 35 3.86 -1.69 0.24
C SER A 35 2.81 -0.75 0.81
N GLY A 36 2.97 0.56 0.58
CA GLY A 36 2.03 1.58 1.03
C GLY A 36 1.89 2.66 -0.02
N ILE A 37 0.68 3.10 -0.32
CA ILE A 37 0.42 4.18 -1.26
C ILE A 37 -0.67 5.11 -0.70
N SER A 38 -0.38 6.41 -0.67
CA SER A 38 -1.35 7.45 -0.34
C SER A 38 -2.09 7.92 -1.61
N PRO A 39 -3.42 7.73 -1.73
CA PRO A 39 -4.20 8.15 -2.90
C PRO A 39 -4.54 9.65 -2.85
N SER A 40 -3.54 10.47 -2.53
CA SER A 40 -3.68 11.94 -2.36
C SER A 40 -3.76 12.70 -3.68
N GLY A 41 -3.54 12.01 -4.81
CA GLY A 41 -3.60 12.52 -6.17
C GLY A 41 -3.21 11.42 -7.17
N PRO A 42 -2.93 11.75 -8.44
CA PRO A 42 -2.58 10.75 -9.46
C PRO A 42 -1.41 9.87 -9.04
N ILE A 43 -1.60 8.55 -9.09
CA ILE A 43 -0.56 7.58 -8.80
C ILE A 43 0.36 7.47 -10.02
N HIS A 44 1.61 7.93 -9.87
CA HIS A 44 2.61 7.87 -10.93
C HIS A 44 3.55 6.66 -10.78
N LEU A 45 4.43 6.45 -11.77
CA LEU A 45 5.37 5.32 -11.79
C LEU A 45 6.27 5.24 -10.54
N GLY A 46 6.62 6.38 -9.93
CA GLY A 46 7.33 6.42 -8.65
C GLY A 46 6.60 5.66 -7.53
N ASN A 47 5.30 5.92 -7.32
CA ASN A 47 4.49 5.20 -6.33
C ASN A 47 4.31 3.73 -6.73
N PHE A 48 4.16 3.46 -8.03
CA PHE A 48 4.09 2.08 -8.52
C PHE A 48 5.37 1.30 -8.22
N ARG A 49 6.54 1.95 -8.21
CA ARG A 49 7.79 1.30 -7.82
C ARG A 49 7.73 0.76 -6.38
N GLU A 50 7.07 1.47 -5.46
CA GLU A 50 6.88 1.03 -4.08
C GLU A 50 5.99 -0.23 -3.98
N LEU A 51 5.05 -0.40 -4.91
CA LEU A 51 4.23 -1.62 -5.03
C LEU A 51 5.03 -2.77 -5.67
N ILE A 52 5.62 -2.54 -6.84
CA ILE A 52 6.16 -3.63 -7.66
C ILE A 52 7.43 -4.24 -7.06
N THR A 53 8.27 -3.46 -6.37
CA THR A 53 9.50 -3.97 -5.76
C THR A 53 9.25 -5.09 -4.74
N PRO A 54 8.44 -4.90 -3.69
CA PRO A 54 8.09 -5.99 -2.77
C PRO A 54 7.24 -7.07 -3.44
N HIS A 55 6.42 -6.74 -4.45
CA HIS A 55 5.63 -7.73 -5.17
C HIS A 55 6.49 -8.77 -5.90
N LEU A 56 7.54 -8.34 -6.61
CA LEU A 56 8.44 -9.24 -7.32
C LEU A 56 9.18 -10.19 -6.37
N VAL A 57 9.58 -9.71 -5.20
CA VAL A 57 10.19 -10.54 -4.16
C VAL A 57 9.18 -11.54 -3.59
N ALA A 58 7.96 -11.08 -3.29
CA ALA A 58 6.90 -11.96 -2.80
C ALA A 58 6.52 -13.05 -3.83
N ASP A 59 6.44 -12.70 -5.11
CA ASP A 59 6.16 -13.64 -6.20
C ASP A 59 7.26 -14.69 -6.32
N GLU A 60 8.54 -14.29 -6.27
CA GLU A 60 9.66 -15.23 -6.29
C GLU A 60 9.64 -16.18 -5.08
N ILE A 61 9.34 -15.69 -3.88
CA ILE A 61 9.19 -16.53 -2.67
C ILE A 61 8.03 -17.54 -2.86
N LYS A 62 6.88 -17.09 -3.38
CA LYS A 62 5.73 -17.96 -3.69
C LYS A 62 6.09 -19.02 -4.73
N ARG A 63 6.83 -18.66 -5.78
CA ARG A 63 7.29 -19.59 -6.83
C ARG A 63 8.18 -20.70 -6.30
N ARG A 64 8.86 -20.47 -5.17
CA ARG A 64 9.65 -21.47 -4.43
C ARG A 64 8.82 -22.36 -3.48
N GLY A 65 7.50 -22.19 -3.46
CA GLY A 65 6.58 -22.97 -2.62
C GLY A 65 6.54 -22.52 -1.16
N ILE A 66 7.06 -21.33 -0.84
CA ILE A 66 7.03 -20.77 0.51
C ILE A 66 5.82 -19.86 0.65
N ALA A 67 5.09 -20.00 1.76
CA ALA A 67 3.93 -19.16 2.05
C ALA A 67 4.36 -17.70 2.21
N CYS A 68 3.87 -16.85 1.32
CA CYS A 68 4.14 -15.42 1.35
C CYS A 68 2.89 -14.62 0.96
N GLU A 69 2.64 -13.52 1.65
CA GLU A 69 1.59 -12.54 1.34
C GLU A 69 2.23 -11.21 0.96
N HIS A 70 1.67 -10.52 -0.05
CA HIS A 70 1.98 -9.11 -0.29
C HIS A 70 0.78 -8.26 0.15
N ILE A 71 1.00 -7.37 1.12
CA ILE A 71 0.03 -6.38 1.57
C ILE A 71 0.25 -5.06 0.85
N LEU A 72 -0.83 -4.43 0.40
CA LEU A 72 -0.85 -3.02 -0.01
C LEU A 72 -1.70 -2.22 0.98
N SER A 73 -1.04 -1.34 1.74
CA SER A 73 -1.70 -0.38 2.61
C SER A 73 -2.09 0.87 1.82
N TRP A 74 -3.38 1.17 1.76
CA TRP A 74 -3.89 2.42 1.25
C TRP A 74 -3.94 3.44 2.37
N ASP A 75 -3.05 4.44 2.36
CA ASP A 75 -3.04 5.57 3.31
C ASP A 75 -4.17 6.57 3.00
N ASP A 76 -5.37 6.04 2.76
CA ASP A 76 -6.58 6.78 2.39
C ASP A 76 -7.23 7.52 3.57
N PHE A 77 -6.68 7.33 4.77
CA PHE A 77 -7.00 8.11 5.96
C PHE A 77 -6.12 9.35 6.13
N ASP A 78 -5.13 9.54 5.26
CA ASP A 78 -4.34 10.77 5.24
C ASP A 78 -5.22 11.99 5.11
N ARG A 79 -4.78 13.10 5.71
CA ARG A 79 -5.48 14.37 5.58
C ARG A 79 -5.30 14.94 4.16
N PHE A 80 -6.38 15.45 3.58
CA PHE A 80 -6.31 16.30 2.40
C PHE A 80 -5.59 17.61 2.75
N ARG A 81 -4.36 17.79 2.24
CA ARG A 81 -3.43 18.84 2.70
C ARG A 81 -3.63 20.19 2.03
N ARG A 82 -4.03 20.18 0.74
CA ARG A 82 -4.19 21.37 -0.09
C ARG A 82 -5.02 21.03 -1.32
N VAL A 83 -5.68 22.04 -1.88
CA VAL A 83 -6.35 21.93 -3.17
C VAL A 83 -5.32 21.94 -4.31
N PRO A 84 -5.28 20.94 -5.20
CA PRO A 84 -4.43 20.96 -6.39
C PRO A 84 -4.88 22.02 -7.40
N LYS A 85 -3.97 22.88 -7.86
CA LYS A 85 -4.30 23.98 -8.78
C LYS A 85 -4.56 23.56 -10.23
N ASN A 86 -4.06 22.41 -10.65
CA ASN A 86 -4.06 21.97 -12.05
C ASN A 86 -4.81 20.64 -12.24
N LEU A 87 -5.85 20.40 -11.44
CA LEU A 87 -6.64 19.19 -11.52
C LEU A 87 -8.03 19.53 -12.04
N ALA A 88 -8.39 18.97 -13.20
CA ALA A 88 -9.72 19.18 -13.78
C ALA A 88 -10.81 18.67 -12.83
N GLY A 89 -11.92 19.41 -12.74
CA GLY A 89 -13.04 19.07 -11.87
C GLY A 89 -12.80 19.38 -10.38
N VAL A 90 -11.73 20.14 -10.05
CA VAL A 90 -11.45 20.61 -8.69
C VAL A 90 -11.21 22.12 -8.75
N ASP A 91 -11.87 22.84 -7.85
CA ASP A 91 -11.74 24.30 -7.72
C ASP A 91 -11.54 24.71 -6.24
N ASP A 92 -11.43 26.01 -5.99
CA ASP A 92 -11.17 26.56 -4.65
C ASP A 92 -12.25 26.17 -3.62
N SER A 93 -13.45 25.74 -4.03
CA SER A 93 -14.46 25.23 -3.09
C SER A 93 -14.03 23.95 -2.38
N TRP A 94 -13.00 23.24 -2.86
CA TRP A 94 -12.42 22.08 -2.16
C TRP A 94 -11.61 22.46 -0.92
N GLU A 95 -11.33 23.75 -0.69
CA GLU A 95 -10.68 24.21 0.54
C GLU A 95 -11.45 23.80 1.80
N GLN A 96 -12.77 23.67 1.70
CA GLN A 96 -13.64 23.22 2.80
C GLN A 96 -13.33 21.78 3.28
N TYR A 97 -12.69 20.96 2.45
CA TYR A 97 -12.35 19.57 2.77
C TYR A 97 -10.92 19.43 3.31
N ILE A 98 -10.13 20.50 3.40
CA ILE A 98 -8.77 20.45 3.94
C ILE A 98 -8.81 19.93 5.38
N GLY A 99 -7.93 18.96 5.67
CA GLY A 99 -7.87 18.29 6.97
C GLY A 99 -8.74 17.04 7.08
N MET A 100 -9.72 16.86 6.20
CA MET A 100 -10.53 15.63 6.17
C MET A 100 -9.72 14.45 5.60
N PRO A 101 -10.03 13.20 5.98
CA PRO A 101 -9.49 12.00 5.34
C PRO A 101 -9.76 11.98 3.83
N LEU A 102 -8.85 11.43 3.03
CA LEU A 102 -9.04 11.32 1.57
C LEU A 102 -10.30 10.53 1.18
N THR A 103 -10.73 9.57 2.01
CA THR A 103 -12.00 8.85 1.84
C THR A 103 -13.25 9.69 2.12
N ALA A 104 -13.12 10.84 2.79
CA ALA A 104 -14.21 11.75 3.09
C ALA A 104 -14.27 12.97 2.16
N VAL A 105 -13.23 13.20 1.35
CA VAL A 105 -13.22 14.26 0.33
C VAL A 105 -13.97 13.76 -0.91
N PRO A 106 -14.88 14.55 -1.51
CA PRO A 106 -15.54 14.15 -2.74
C PRO A 106 -14.55 14.05 -3.90
N ALA A 107 -14.81 13.12 -4.80
CA ALA A 107 -14.02 12.98 -6.03
C ALA A 107 -14.12 14.26 -6.90
N PRO A 108 -13.15 14.50 -7.81
CA PRO A 108 -13.25 15.56 -8.80
C PRO A 108 -14.56 15.48 -9.60
N ALA A 109 -15.12 16.63 -9.97
CA ALA A 109 -16.33 16.70 -10.79
C ALA A 109 -16.15 15.90 -12.10
N GLY A 110 -17.13 15.03 -12.39
CA GLY A 110 -17.09 14.11 -13.54
C GLY A 110 -16.43 12.76 -13.25
N SER A 111 -15.85 12.55 -12.06
CA SER A 111 -15.41 11.22 -11.62
C SER A 111 -16.60 10.26 -11.47
N PRO A 112 -16.47 8.97 -11.86
CA PRO A 112 -17.47 7.95 -11.58
C PRO A 112 -17.40 7.41 -10.14
N HIS A 113 -16.43 7.88 -9.33
CA HIS A 113 -16.21 7.43 -7.96
C HIS A 113 -16.77 8.41 -6.93
N ALA A 114 -17.12 7.91 -5.75
CA ALA A 114 -17.71 8.72 -4.69
C ALA A 114 -16.68 9.60 -3.96
N SER A 115 -15.47 9.09 -3.74
CA SER A 115 -14.43 9.77 -2.96
C SER A 115 -13.16 10.07 -3.76
N TRP A 116 -12.40 11.05 -3.28
CA TRP A 116 -11.08 11.41 -3.78
C TRP A 116 -10.14 10.20 -3.78
N ALA A 117 -10.13 9.47 -2.67
CA ALA A 117 -9.33 8.25 -2.54
C ALA A 117 -9.70 7.22 -3.61
N ASP A 118 -10.99 6.92 -3.80
CA ASP A 118 -11.42 5.91 -4.77
C ASP A 118 -11.10 6.32 -6.21
N HIS A 119 -11.27 7.61 -6.53
CA HIS A 119 -10.91 8.15 -7.84
C HIS A 119 -9.43 7.93 -8.16
N PHE A 120 -8.53 8.21 -7.23
CA PHE A 120 -7.09 8.07 -7.48
C PHE A 120 -6.55 6.66 -7.31
N LYS A 121 -7.24 5.78 -6.58
CA LYS A 121 -6.92 4.34 -6.54
C LYS A 121 -7.25 3.63 -7.86
N ALA A 122 -8.36 3.98 -8.50
CA ALA A 122 -8.94 3.22 -9.60
C ALA A 122 -7.96 2.88 -10.74
N PRO A 123 -7.14 3.83 -11.26
CA PRO A 123 -6.21 3.50 -12.34
C PRO A 123 -5.15 2.45 -11.95
N LEU A 124 -4.68 2.48 -10.70
CA LEU A 124 -3.72 1.48 -10.22
C LEU A 124 -4.41 0.12 -10.03
N LEU A 125 -5.64 0.10 -9.50
CA LEU A 125 -6.42 -1.14 -9.36
C LEU A 125 -6.67 -1.82 -10.71
N GLU A 126 -7.01 -1.04 -11.73
CA GLU A 126 -7.16 -1.53 -13.11
C GLU A 126 -5.85 -2.08 -13.67
N ALA A 127 -4.74 -1.37 -13.47
CA ALA A 127 -3.42 -1.82 -13.92
C ALA A 127 -2.98 -3.11 -13.22
N MET A 128 -3.24 -3.23 -11.91
CA MET A 128 -2.96 -4.45 -11.14
C MET A 128 -3.76 -5.63 -11.68
N ALA A 129 -5.06 -5.45 -11.93
CA ALA A 129 -5.91 -6.48 -12.51
C ALA A 129 -5.44 -6.90 -13.92
N ALA A 130 -5.03 -5.95 -14.75
CA ALA A 130 -4.54 -6.20 -16.10
C ALA A 130 -3.18 -6.93 -16.14
N THR A 131 -2.37 -6.81 -15.08
CA THR A 131 -1.01 -7.36 -15.01
C THR A 131 -0.89 -8.59 -14.10
N GLY A 132 -1.98 -8.99 -13.44
CA GLY A 132 -1.99 -10.12 -12.52
C GLY A 132 -1.31 -9.83 -11.17
N ILE A 133 -1.17 -8.56 -10.79
CA ILE A 133 -0.59 -8.18 -9.50
C ILE A 133 -1.64 -8.41 -8.40
N GLU A 134 -1.46 -9.51 -7.66
CA GLU A 134 -2.32 -9.85 -6.54
C GLU A 134 -1.70 -9.43 -5.20
N VAL A 135 -2.47 -8.63 -4.44
CA VAL A 135 -2.11 -8.15 -3.10
C VAL A 135 -3.32 -8.17 -2.17
N ARG A 136 -3.09 -8.35 -0.87
CA ARG A 136 -4.11 -8.07 0.13
C ARG A 136 -4.15 -6.57 0.39
N GLN A 137 -5.25 -5.94 0.01
CA GLN A 137 -5.44 -4.51 0.19
C GLN A 137 -5.96 -4.20 1.60
N ILE A 138 -5.43 -3.14 2.20
CA ILE A 138 -5.86 -2.65 3.52
C ILE A 138 -6.19 -1.16 3.41
N SER A 139 -7.44 -0.78 3.65
CA SER A 139 -7.81 0.63 3.82
C SER A 139 -7.43 1.09 5.23
N GLN A 140 -6.57 2.09 5.34
CA GLN A 140 -6.26 2.68 6.65
C GLN A 140 -7.53 3.31 7.26
N THR A 141 -8.41 3.93 6.47
CA THR A 141 -9.68 4.48 6.95
C THR A 141 -10.52 3.43 7.66
N GLU A 142 -10.67 2.24 7.06
CA GLU A 142 -11.43 1.15 7.66
C GLU A 142 -10.78 0.65 8.95
N GLN A 143 -9.47 0.41 8.94
CA GLN A 143 -8.74 -0.10 10.11
C GLN A 143 -8.80 0.87 11.30
N TYR A 144 -8.62 2.18 11.06
CA TYR A 144 -8.73 3.21 12.09
C TYR A 144 -10.17 3.31 12.63
N ARG A 145 -11.19 3.29 11.76
CA ARG A 145 -12.60 3.35 12.19
C ARG A 145 -13.04 2.10 12.95
N ALA A 146 -12.52 0.94 12.60
CA ALA A 146 -12.76 -0.32 13.30
C ALA A 146 -12.00 -0.42 14.64
N GLY A 147 -11.09 0.52 14.93
CA GLY A 147 -10.33 0.53 16.17
C GLY A 147 -9.22 -0.51 16.23
N VAL A 148 -8.80 -1.07 15.08
CA VAL A 148 -7.78 -2.12 15.00
C VAL A 148 -6.44 -1.67 15.59
N TYR A 149 -6.09 -0.39 15.42
CA TYR A 149 -4.85 0.20 15.93
C TYR A 149 -4.97 0.86 17.30
N ARG A 150 -6.13 0.77 17.97
CA ARG A 150 -6.40 1.52 19.21
C ARG A 150 -5.35 1.26 20.29
N ASP A 151 -4.97 0.02 20.50
CA ASP A 151 -4.04 -0.35 21.58
C ASP A 151 -2.62 0.16 21.28
N GLN A 152 -2.18 0.06 20.03
CA GLN A 152 -0.89 0.60 19.57
C GLN A 152 -0.87 2.13 19.61
N VAL A 153 -1.98 2.80 19.27
CA VAL A 153 -2.10 4.27 19.39
C VAL A 153 -2.00 4.68 20.86
N LEU A 154 -2.71 4.00 21.76
CA LEU A 154 -2.62 4.29 23.20
C LEU A 154 -1.21 4.06 23.75
N LEU A 155 -0.54 2.98 23.31
CA LEU A 155 0.86 2.73 23.65
C LEU A 155 1.75 3.88 23.16
N ALA A 156 1.64 4.26 21.88
CA ALA A 156 2.44 5.33 21.31
C ALA A 156 2.23 6.68 22.03
N MET A 157 1.02 6.97 22.50
CA MET A 157 0.75 8.18 23.30
C MET A 157 1.31 8.10 24.72
N ARG A 158 1.30 6.93 25.36
CA ARG A 158 1.89 6.75 26.70
C ARG A 158 3.41 6.88 26.70
N GLU A 159 4.07 6.34 25.69
CA GLU A 159 5.53 6.35 25.56
C GLU A 159 6.06 7.61 24.85
N ARG A 160 5.17 8.58 24.58
CA ARG A 160 5.55 9.86 23.97
C ARG A 160 6.20 10.75 25.02
N LEU A 161 7.53 10.84 24.97
CA LEU A 161 8.35 11.78 25.75
C LEU A 161 8.00 13.24 25.44
#